data_AF-A0A7S2KJE5-F1
#
_entry.id   AF-A0A7S2KJE5-F1
#
_cell.length_a   1.000
_cell.length_b   1.000
_cell.length_c   1.000
_cell.angle_alpha   90.00
_cell.angle_beta   90.00
_cell.angle_gamma   90.00
#
_symmetry.space_group_name_H-M   'P 1'
#
loop_
_entity.id
_entity.type
_entity.pdbx_description
1 polymer ?
#
loop_
_entity_poly.entity_id
_entity_poly.type
_entity_poly.pdbx_seq_one_letter_code
_entity_poly.pdbx_strand_id
1 'polypeptide(L)'
;HLCGAGTDLALKSLRDVVQSGAVDGCVMATCCHGLCTWKDYVGRDCFLELFRGVGGVSTFAGSDFDQLRRWTSASVLEDSDHTRSAAVDDGDEHNIGVKSQNIYLVVKELGLACGGRGLGRACQRLIDYGRTEYIREHLFHSKGASPGKQDVSLCHYCSSDITPQNALIIAKRG
;
A
#
# COMPACT_ATOMS: atom_id res chain seq x y z
N HIS A 1 1.68 -3.80 15.13
CA HIS A 1 1.22 -2.63 14.34
C HIS A 1 2.44 -1.80 14.02
N LEU A 2 2.71 -1.51 12.75
CA LEU A 2 3.86 -0.71 12.30
C LEU A 2 3.39 0.29 11.24
N CYS A 3 3.79 1.55 11.38
CA CYS A 3 3.32 2.62 10.50
C CYS A 3 4.15 2.72 9.22
N GLY A 4 3.49 2.88 8.08
CA GLY A 4 4.13 3.25 6.80
C GLY A 4 5.34 2.39 6.47
N ALA A 5 6.48 3.04 6.21
CA ALA A 5 7.75 2.39 5.90
C ALA A 5 8.24 1.40 6.98
N GLY A 6 7.82 1.56 8.24
CA GLY A 6 8.16 0.62 9.32
C GLY A 6 7.66 -0.79 9.05
N THR A 7 6.48 -0.95 8.41
CA THR A 7 6.00 -2.27 7.97
C THR A 7 6.92 -2.86 6.92
N ASP A 8 7.36 -2.05 5.95
CA ASP A 8 8.22 -2.51 4.85
C ASP A 8 9.62 -2.91 5.35
N LEU A 9 10.17 -2.17 6.31
CA LEU A 9 11.43 -2.52 6.98
C LEU A 9 11.31 -3.81 7.79
N ALA A 10 10.22 -4.01 8.53
CA ALA A 10 10.00 -5.26 9.26
C ALA A 10 9.89 -6.48 8.31
N LEU A 11 9.20 -6.33 7.19
CA LEU A 11 9.12 -7.37 6.16
C LEU A 11 10.50 -7.69 5.55
N LYS A 12 11.36 -6.69 5.37
CA LYS A 12 12.76 -6.91 4.95
C LYS A 12 13.56 -7.66 6.02
N SER A 13 13.45 -7.26 7.28
CA SER A 13 14.15 -7.91 8.40
C SER A 13 13.73 -9.37 8.62
N LEU A 14 12.51 -9.74 8.24
CA LEU A 14 12.05 -11.13 8.34
C LEU A 14 12.69 -12.08 7.31
N ARG A 15 13.31 -11.57 6.23
CA ARG A 15 13.77 -12.39 5.11
C ARG A 15 14.70 -13.54 5.56
N ASP A 16 15.73 -13.22 6.31
CA ASP A 16 16.74 -14.23 6.72
C ASP A 16 16.22 -15.08 7.89
N VAL A 17 15.40 -14.48 8.76
CA VAL A 17 14.82 -15.16 9.93
C VAL A 17 13.80 -16.22 9.50
N VAL A 18 12.98 -15.94 8.48
CA VAL A 18 12.03 -16.94 7.96
C VAL A 18 12.78 -18.07 7.27
N GLN A 19 13.88 -17.78 6.57
CA GLN A 19 14.70 -18.82 5.92
C GLN A 19 15.38 -19.77 6.92
N SER A 20 15.69 -19.31 8.14
CA SER A 20 16.25 -20.18 9.18
C SER A 20 15.26 -21.20 9.75
N GLY A 21 13.96 -21.05 9.47
CA GLY A 21 12.91 -21.89 10.05
C GLY A 21 12.42 -21.44 11.42
N ALA A 22 12.96 -20.36 11.99
CA ALA A 22 12.60 -19.89 13.33
C ALA A 22 11.20 -19.23 13.42
N VAL A 23 10.58 -18.92 12.28
CA VAL A 23 9.30 -18.21 12.21
C VAL A 23 8.33 -18.96 11.30
N ASP A 24 7.20 -19.40 11.85
CA ASP A 24 6.15 -20.13 11.11
C ASP A 24 5.10 -19.23 10.47
N GLY A 25 5.10 -17.94 10.77
CA GLY A 25 4.15 -16.99 10.22
C GLY A 25 4.37 -15.58 10.73
N CYS A 26 3.69 -14.62 10.11
CA CYS A 26 3.66 -13.24 10.59
C CYS A 26 2.27 -12.62 10.40
N VAL A 27 2.00 -11.59 11.20
CA VAL A 27 0.75 -10.83 11.17
C VAL A 27 1.09 -9.35 11.18
N MET A 28 0.72 -8.63 10.11
CA MET A 28 1.05 -7.22 9.91
C MET A 28 -0.21 -6.38 9.78
N ALA A 29 -0.56 -5.64 10.83
CA ALA A 29 -1.60 -4.62 10.77
C ALA A 29 -1.06 -3.41 10.02
N THR A 30 -1.67 -3.06 8.88
CA THR A 30 -1.15 -2.02 7.98
C THR A 30 -1.84 -0.68 8.23
N CYS A 31 -1.05 0.38 8.34
CA CYS A 31 -1.54 1.74 8.57
C CYS A 31 -0.55 2.78 8.03
N CYS A 32 -0.96 4.06 8.06
CA CYS A 32 -0.12 5.20 7.69
C CYS A 32 0.54 5.06 6.31
N HIS A 33 -0.20 4.56 5.32
CA HIS A 33 0.30 4.34 3.96
C HIS A 33 0.89 5.60 3.31
N GLY A 34 0.39 6.79 3.68
CA GLY A 34 0.97 8.07 3.24
C GLY A 34 2.41 8.32 3.67
N LEU A 35 2.90 7.59 4.69
CA LEU A 35 4.29 7.64 5.18
C LEU A 35 5.19 6.57 4.54
N CYS A 36 4.69 5.78 3.59
CA CYS A 36 5.54 4.88 2.82
C CYS A 36 6.48 5.68 1.91
N THR A 37 7.69 5.18 1.69
CA THR A 37 8.62 5.77 0.73
C THR A 37 8.84 4.79 -0.42
N TRP A 38 9.07 5.30 -1.64
CA TRP A 38 9.41 4.43 -2.76
C TRP A 38 10.68 3.60 -2.48
N LYS A 39 11.67 4.19 -1.82
CA LYS A 39 12.93 3.52 -1.48
C LYS A 39 12.71 2.30 -0.58
N ASP A 40 11.84 2.43 0.42
CA ASP A 40 11.67 1.40 1.44
C ASP A 40 10.57 0.40 1.11
N TYR A 41 9.61 0.78 0.27
CA TYR A 41 8.50 -0.07 -0.11
C TYR A 41 8.96 -1.42 -0.69
N VAL A 42 8.36 -2.50 -0.19
CA VAL A 42 8.75 -3.87 -0.58
C VAL A 42 8.07 -4.36 -1.86
N GLY A 43 6.88 -3.84 -2.19
CA GLY A 43 6.09 -4.26 -3.35
C GLY A 43 6.45 -3.55 -4.66
N ARG A 44 7.71 -3.08 -4.82
CA ARG A 44 8.13 -2.30 -6.00
C ARG A 44 8.04 -3.09 -7.29
N ASP A 45 8.55 -4.31 -7.31
CA ASP A 45 8.59 -5.15 -8.51
C ASP A 45 7.17 -5.49 -8.95
N CYS A 46 6.31 -5.89 -8.00
CA CYS A 46 4.87 -6.05 -8.20
C CYS A 46 4.22 -4.80 -8.81
N PHE A 47 4.53 -3.59 -8.32
CA PHE A 47 3.96 -2.35 -8.88
C PHE A 47 4.44 -2.10 -10.31
N LEU A 48 5.75 -2.26 -10.57
CA LEU A 48 6.30 -2.09 -11.92
C LEU A 48 5.63 -3.03 -12.92
N GLU A 49 5.33 -4.27 -12.52
CA GLU A 49 4.61 -5.24 -13.34
C GLU A 49 3.14 -4.89 -13.51
N LEU A 50 2.42 -4.61 -12.41
CA LEU A 50 0.99 -4.29 -12.43
C LEU A 50 0.68 -3.06 -13.27
N PHE A 51 1.44 -1.97 -13.09
CA PHE A 51 1.20 -0.72 -13.81
C PHE A 51 1.59 -0.83 -15.29
N ARG A 52 2.63 -1.60 -15.63
CA ARG A 52 2.97 -1.89 -17.04
C ARG A 52 1.91 -2.76 -17.71
N GLY A 53 1.46 -3.82 -17.04
CA GLY A 53 0.54 -4.81 -17.59
C GLY A 53 -0.91 -4.34 -17.56
N VAL A 54 -1.50 -4.32 -16.36
CA VAL A 54 -2.92 -4.01 -16.15
C VAL A 54 -3.18 -2.51 -16.31
N GLY A 55 -2.28 -1.68 -15.79
CA GLY A 55 -2.44 -0.22 -15.82
C GLY A 55 -2.16 0.42 -17.18
N GLY A 56 -1.48 -0.27 -18.09
CA GLY A 56 -1.06 0.27 -19.38
C GLY A 56 -0.11 1.47 -19.29
N VAL A 57 0.54 1.67 -18.14
CA VAL A 57 1.49 2.77 -17.89
C VAL A 57 2.87 2.32 -18.34
N SER A 58 3.44 3.00 -19.33
CA SER A 58 4.74 2.62 -19.93
C SER A 58 5.89 2.67 -18.93
N THR A 59 5.89 3.66 -18.04
CA THR A 59 6.88 3.84 -16.98
C THR A 59 6.18 4.24 -15.67
N PHE A 60 6.27 3.38 -14.65
CA PHE A 60 5.91 3.73 -13.28
C PHE A 60 7.19 4.04 -12.48
N ALA A 61 7.22 5.16 -11.77
CA ALA A 61 8.40 5.66 -11.06
C ALA A 61 8.05 6.12 -9.63
N GLY A 62 9.07 6.56 -8.89
CA GLY A 62 8.92 7.04 -7.52
C GLY A 62 7.92 8.20 -7.38
N SER A 63 7.81 9.07 -8.39
CA SER A 63 6.82 10.16 -8.43
C SER A 63 5.38 9.65 -8.47
N ASP A 64 5.13 8.54 -9.19
CA ASP A 64 3.80 7.94 -9.28
C ASP A 64 3.41 7.26 -7.97
N PHE A 65 4.38 6.58 -7.34
CA PHE A 65 4.20 6.05 -5.99
C PHE A 65 3.94 7.16 -4.97
N ASP A 66 4.66 8.28 -5.09
CA ASP A 66 4.47 9.47 -4.25
C ASP A 66 3.07 10.07 -4.42
N GLN A 67 2.52 10.08 -5.64
CA GLN A 67 1.13 10.48 -5.88
C GLN A 67 0.16 9.49 -5.23
N LEU A 68 0.38 8.19 -5.44
CA LEU A 68 -0.46 7.11 -4.92
C LEU A 68 -0.51 7.12 -3.38
N ARG A 69 0.64 7.25 -2.71
CA ARG A 69 0.68 7.32 -1.23
C ARG A 69 -0.02 8.57 -0.71
N ARG A 70 0.11 9.73 -1.38
CA ARG A 70 -0.56 10.97 -0.97
C ARG A 70 -2.08 10.81 -1.01
N TRP A 71 -2.60 10.17 -2.05
CA TRP A 71 -4.04 9.88 -2.16
C TRP A 71 -4.60 8.99 -1.04
N THR A 72 -3.75 8.21 -0.35
CA THR A 72 -4.22 7.39 0.78
C THR A 72 -4.78 8.20 1.94
N SER A 73 -4.37 9.46 2.11
CA SER A 73 -4.89 10.34 3.17
C SER A 73 -6.39 10.62 2.99
N ALA A 74 -6.89 10.62 1.76
CA ALA A 74 -8.30 10.86 1.49
C ALA A 74 -9.23 9.82 2.13
N SER A 75 -8.72 8.63 2.48
CA SER A 75 -9.50 7.58 3.18
C SER A 75 -10.02 8.00 4.56
N VAL A 76 -9.39 8.99 5.21
CA VAL A 76 -9.76 9.50 6.54
C VAL A 76 -10.37 10.89 6.52
N LEU A 77 -10.46 11.53 5.35
CA LEU A 77 -11.01 12.88 5.21
C LEU A 77 -12.53 12.83 5.01
N GLU A 78 -13.24 13.73 5.68
CA GLU A 78 -14.68 13.95 5.46
C GLU A 78 -14.93 14.63 4.11
N ASP A 79 -16.11 14.42 3.52
CA ASP A 79 -16.44 15.05 2.24
C ASP A 79 -16.64 16.57 2.40
N SER A 80 -17.01 17.06 3.58
CA SER A 80 -17.13 18.50 3.83
C SER A 80 -15.79 19.27 3.77
N ASP A 81 -14.64 18.58 3.82
CA ASP A 81 -13.31 19.22 3.80
C ASP A 81 -12.80 19.58 2.39
N HIS A 82 -13.65 19.41 1.35
CA HIS A 82 -13.33 19.66 -0.06
C HIS A 82 -12.79 21.08 -0.36
N THR A 83 -13.10 22.08 0.46
CA THR A 83 -12.64 23.48 0.29
C THR A 83 -11.29 23.79 0.93
N ARG A 84 -10.78 22.96 1.86
CA ARG A 84 -9.53 23.26 2.59
C ARG A 84 -8.30 22.54 2.03
N SER A 85 -8.49 21.38 1.38
CA SER A 85 -7.37 20.59 0.85
C SER A 85 -6.71 21.16 -0.41
N ALA A 86 -7.22 22.27 -0.97
CA ALA A 86 -6.52 23.02 -2.02
C ALA A 86 -5.35 23.86 -1.48
N ALA A 87 -5.24 24.02 -0.15
CA ALA A 87 -4.33 24.98 0.48
C ALA A 87 -3.39 24.40 1.56
N VAL A 88 -3.27 23.07 1.67
CA VAL A 88 -2.28 22.45 2.58
C VAL A 88 -1.27 21.66 1.77
N ASP A 89 -0.55 22.40 0.93
CA ASP A 89 0.81 22.10 0.53
C ASP A 89 1.71 22.63 1.65
N ASP A 90 1.90 21.84 2.72
CA ASP A 90 2.89 22.18 3.74
C ASP A 90 3.69 20.93 4.12
N GLY A 91 4.98 20.98 3.81
CA GLY A 91 6.00 20.13 4.43
C GLY A 91 6.58 18.99 3.59
N ASP A 92 7.07 19.24 2.37
CA ASP A 92 8.26 18.51 1.88
C ASP A 92 8.94 19.30 0.74
N GLU A 93 9.79 20.28 1.11
CA GLU A 93 10.61 21.12 0.22
C GLU A 93 11.74 20.37 -0.53
N HIS A 94 11.65 19.05 -0.72
CA HIS A 94 12.72 18.27 -1.35
C HIS A 94 12.23 17.22 -2.36
N ASN A 95 11.26 17.54 -3.22
CA ASN A 95 11.14 16.76 -4.46
C ASN A 95 10.71 17.58 -5.68
N ILE A 96 11.40 17.33 -6.78
CA ILE A 96 11.42 18.12 -8.01
C ILE A 96 10.08 17.97 -8.76
N GLY A 97 9.38 19.10 -8.96
CA GLY A 97 8.74 19.46 -10.24
C GLY A 97 7.44 18.79 -10.68
N VAL A 98 6.91 17.75 -10.01
CA VAL A 98 5.64 17.12 -10.44
C VAL A 98 4.47 17.68 -9.64
N LYS A 99 3.57 18.42 -10.31
CA LYS A 99 2.31 18.90 -9.70
C LYS A 99 1.50 17.70 -9.24
N SER A 100 1.31 17.57 -7.93
CA SER A 100 0.49 16.51 -7.38
C SER A 100 -0.97 16.73 -7.78
N GLN A 101 -1.61 15.71 -8.34
CA GLN A 101 -3.01 15.78 -8.76
C GLN A 101 -3.92 15.72 -7.53
N ASN A 102 -4.89 16.64 -7.47
CA ASN A 102 -5.89 16.64 -6.41
C ASN A 102 -6.87 15.47 -6.63
N ILE A 103 -6.98 14.59 -5.62
CA ILE A 103 -7.78 13.37 -5.70
C ILE A 103 -9.27 13.64 -6.00
N TYR A 104 -9.84 14.72 -5.45
CA TYR A 104 -11.25 15.05 -5.63
C TYR A 104 -11.54 15.57 -7.04
N LEU A 105 -10.58 16.27 -7.65
CA LEU A 105 -10.67 16.63 -9.06
C LEU A 105 -10.64 15.38 -9.94
N VAL A 106 -9.72 14.46 -9.69
CA VAL A 106 -9.63 13.18 -10.44
C VAL A 106 -10.92 12.37 -10.32
N VAL A 107 -11.46 12.22 -9.11
CA VAL A 107 -12.72 11.53 -8.87
C VAL A 107 -13.87 12.17 -9.66
N LYS A 108 -13.94 13.51 -9.67
CA LYS A 108 -14.98 14.25 -10.40
C LYS A 108 -14.82 14.11 -11.91
N GLU A 109 -13.62 14.30 -12.44
CA GLU A 109 -13.33 14.25 -13.88
C GLU A 109 -13.54 12.86 -14.46
N LEU A 110 -13.16 11.81 -13.73
CA LEU A 110 -13.34 10.43 -14.15
C LEU A 110 -14.71 9.84 -13.76
N GLY A 111 -15.57 10.61 -13.08
CA GLY A 111 -16.90 10.15 -12.65
C GLY A 111 -16.86 8.95 -11.72
N LEU A 112 -15.87 8.86 -10.83
CA LEU A 112 -15.70 7.69 -9.95
C LEU A 112 -16.76 7.67 -8.84
N ALA A 113 -17.62 6.65 -8.86
CA ALA A 113 -18.69 6.47 -7.87
C ALA A 113 -18.19 6.27 -6.42
N CYS A 114 -16.92 5.93 -6.23
CA CYS A 114 -16.35 5.64 -4.91
C CYS A 114 -15.97 6.88 -4.10
N GLY A 115 -15.97 8.07 -4.71
CA GLY A 115 -15.57 9.31 -4.03
C GLY A 115 -14.08 9.37 -3.67
N GLY A 116 -13.65 10.49 -3.08
CA GLY A 116 -12.26 10.65 -2.61
C GLY A 116 -11.88 9.62 -1.54
N ARG A 117 -12.77 9.35 -0.57
CA ARG A 117 -12.56 8.31 0.45
C ARG A 117 -12.36 6.94 -0.16
N GLY A 118 -13.20 6.55 -1.12
CA GLY A 118 -13.11 5.25 -1.77
C GLY A 118 -11.83 5.11 -2.60
N LEU A 119 -11.46 6.13 -3.36
CA LEU A 119 -10.20 6.11 -4.11
C LEU A 119 -8.98 6.06 -3.19
N GLY A 120 -8.95 6.85 -2.11
CA GLY A 120 -7.84 6.81 -1.15
C GLY A 120 -7.71 5.45 -0.47
N ARG A 121 -8.83 4.80 -0.17
CA ARG A 121 -8.85 3.43 0.39
C ARG A 121 -8.40 2.39 -0.65
N ALA A 122 -8.73 2.57 -1.92
CA ALA A 122 -8.19 1.74 -2.99
C ALA A 122 -6.65 1.88 -3.11
N CYS A 123 -6.10 3.09 -2.98
CA CYS A 123 -4.65 3.31 -2.95
C CYS A 123 -3.98 2.58 -1.77
N GLN A 124 -4.60 2.56 -0.58
CA GLN A 124 -4.10 1.78 0.56
C GLN A 124 -4.05 0.29 0.23
N ARG A 125 -5.14 -0.24 -0.36
CA ARG A 125 -5.23 -1.65 -0.75
C ARG A 125 -4.21 -2.04 -1.82
N LEU A 126 -3.88 -1.15 -2.76
CA LEU A 126 -2.79 -1.40 -3.71
C LEU A 126 -1.44 -1.56 -2.98
N ILE A 127 -1.12 -0.69 -2.03
CA ILE A 127 0.11 -0.81 -1.23
C ILE A 127 0.12 -2.11 -0.40
N ASP A 128 -1.02 -2.48 0.19
CA ASP A 128 -1.14 -3.75 0.92
C ASP A 128 -1.01 -4.97 0.00
N TYR A 129 -1.51 -4.88 -1.23
CA TYR A 129 -1.37 -5.92 -2.24
C TYR A 129 0.10 -6.17 -2.58
N GLY A 130 0.88 -5.12 -2.87
CA GLY A 130 2.31 -5.32 -3.16
C GLY A 130 3.11 -5.86 -1.97
N ARG A 131 2.71 -5.56 -0.72
CA ARG A 131 3.28 -6.22 0.48
C ARG A 131 2.92 -7.70 0.54
N THR A 132 1.70 -8.04 0.17
CA THR A 132 1.21 -9.42 0.12
C THR A 132 2.01 -10.23 -0.90
N GLU A 133 2.23 -9.69 -2.11
CA GLU A 133 3.06 -10.32 -3.14
C GLU A 133 4.51 -10.51 -2.66
N TYR A 134 5.10 -9.47 -2.06
CA TYR A 134 6.44 -9.58 -1.49
C TYR A 134 6.56 -10.72 -0.47
N ILE A 135 5.56 -10.90 0.40
CA ILE A 135 5.56 -11.99 1.39
C ILE A 135 5.51 -13.36 0.70
N ARG A 136 4.67 -13.51 -0.33
CA ARG A 136 4.54 -14.74 -1.13
C ARG A 136 5.84 -15.09 -1.85
N GLU A 137 6.51 -14.09 -2.40
CA GLU A 137 7.72 -14.29 -3.19
C GLU A 137 8.96 -14.52 -2.32
N HIS A 138 9.08 -13.85 -1.18
CA HIS A 138 10.36 -13.76 -0.48
C HIS A 138 10.40 -14.33 0.93
N LEU A 139 9.26 -14.50 1.62
CA LEU A 139 9.27 -14.95 3.01
C LEU A 139 8.87 -16.41 3.13
N PHE A 140 7.63 -16.76 2.81
CA PHE A 140 7.09 -18.10 3.06
C PHE A 140 7.08 -18.99 1.81
N HIS A 141 8.03 -18.76 0.90
CA HIS A 141 8.19 -19.56 -0.31
C HIS A 141 8.70 -20.96 0.06
N SER A 142 7.80 -21.94 0.11
CA SER A 142 8.18 -23.34 0.33
C SER A 142 8.83 -23.91 -0.93
N LYS A 143 10.15 -24.18 -0.89
CA LYS A 143 10.83 -24.96 -1.93
C LYS A 143 10.15 -26.34 -2.06
N GLY A 144 9.52 -26.58 -3.21
CA GLY A 144 8.84 -27.85 -3.50
C GLY A 144 7.38 -27.95 -3.04
N ALA A 145 6.79 -26.89 -2.48
CA ALA A 145 5.34 -26.85 -2.33
C ALA A 145 4.68 -26.64 -3.69
N SER A 146 3.60 -27.37 -3.95
CA SER A 146 2.73 -27.08 -5.09
C SER A 146 2.30 -25.60 -5.05
N PRO A 147 2.24 -24.92 -6.21
CA PRO A 147 1.68 -23.57 -6.29
C PRO A 147 0.31 -23.57 -5.60
N GLY A 148 0.16 -22.81 -4.51
CA GLY A 148 -1.10 -22.72 -3.76
C GLY A 148 -1.08 -23.14 -2.29
N LYS A 149 0.03 -23.66 -1.73
CA LYS A 149 0.12 -24.00 -0.29
C LYS A 149 0.71 -22.88 0.60
N GLN A 150 0.70 -21.63 0.13
CA GLN A 150 1.07 -20.48 0.97
C GLN A 150 -0.21 -19.75 1.36
N ASP A 151 -0.47 -19.61 2.66
CA ASP A 151 -1.60 -18.85 3.15
C ASP A 151 -1.12 -17.44 3.47
N VAL A 152 -1.16 -16.56 2.45
CA VAL A 152 -1.02 -15.11 2.64
C VAL A 152 -2.36 -14.48 2.33
N SER A 153 -2.96 -13.85 3.33
CA SER A 153 -4.33 -13.37 3.31
C SER A 153 -4.40 -11.93 3.81
N LEU A 154 -5.03 -11.06 3.03
CA LEU A 154 -5.38 -9.69 3.43
C LEU A 154 -6.82 -9.71 3.97
N CYS A 155 -6.98 -9.44 5.25
CA CYS A 155 -8.27 -9.45 5.93
C CYS A 155 -8.53 -8.13 6.66
N HIS A 156 -9.77 -7.94 7.15
CA HIS A 156 -10.13 -6.80 7.97
C HIS A 156 -10.42 -7.26 9.41
N TYR A 157 -9.78 -6.63 10.38
CA TYR A 157 -9.88 -7.03 11.80
C TYR A 157 -10.99 -6.28 12.57
N CYS A 158 -11.52 -5.21 11.99
CA CYS A 158 -12.69 -4.50 12.49
C CYS A 158 -13.45 -3.85 11.33
N SER A 159 -14.63 -3.29 11.59
CA SER A 159 -15.40 -2.60 10.56
C SER A 159 -14.81 -1.22 10.24
N SER A 160 -14.99 -0.77 8.99
CA SER A 160 -14.35 0.46 8.48
C SER A 160 -14.93 1.75 9.06
N ASP A 161 -16.09 1.69 9.72
CA ASP A 161 -16.69 2.78 10.51
C ASP A 161 -15.95 3.01 11.84
N ILE A 162 -15.24 2.00 12.37
CA ILE A 162 -14.35 2.18 13.53
C ILE A 162 -13.06 2.85 13.11
N THR A 163 -12.44 2.35 12.04
CA THR A 163 -11.27 2.97 11.41
C THR A 163 -11.12 2.49 9.97
N PRO A 164 -10.75 3.36 9.02
CA PRO A 164 -10.39 2.92 7.67
C PRO A 164 -9.03 2.19 7.63
N GLN A 165 -8.21 2.27 8.68
CA GLN A 165 -6.96 1.52 8.85
C GLN A 165 -7.20 0.11 9.44
N ASN A 166 -8.24 -0.59 8.97
CA ASN A 166 -8.69 -1.85 9.54
C ASN A 166 -8.11 -3.10 8.87
N ALA A 167 -7.03 -2.99 8.09
CA ALA A 167 -6.46 -4.12 7.36
C ALA A 167 -5.33 -4.82 8.10
N LEU A 168 -5.25 -6.12 7.86
CA LEU A 168 -4.28 -7.03 8.42
C LEU A 168 -3.82 -8.01 7.34
N ILE A 169 -2.51 -8.13 7.16
CA ILE A 169 -1.90 -9.20 6.37
C ILE A 169 -1.55 -10.33 7.31
N ILE A 170 -2.06 -11.53 7.06
CA ILE A 170 -1.72 -12.76 7.76
C ILE A 170 -0.92 -13.63 6.78
N ALA A 171 0.19 -14.17 7.24
CA ALA A 171 1.02 -15.07 6.46
C ALA A 171 1.45 -16.26 7.31
N LYS A 172 1.34 -17.47 6.76
CA LYS A 172 1.76 -18.71 7.43
C LYS A 172 2.57 -19.60 6.49
N ARG A 173 3.60 -20.24 7.04
CA ARG A 173 4.33 -21.35 6.41
C ARG A 173 3.38 -22.55 6.27
N GLY A 174 3.18 -23.01 5.03
CA GLY A 174 2.33 -24.17 4.71
C GLY A 174 3.01 -25.53 4.88
#